data_AF-A0A080LXQ3-F1
#
_entry.id   AF-A0A080LXQ3-F1
#
_cell.length_a   1.000
_cell.length_b   1.000
_cell.length_c   1.000
_cell.angle_alpha   90.00
_cell.angle_beta   90.00
_cell.angle_gamma   90.00
#
_symmetry.space_group_name_H-M   'P 1'
#
loop_
_entity.id
_entity.type
_entity.pdbx_description
1 polymer ?
#
loop_
_entity_poly.entity_id
_entity_poly.type
_entity_poly.pdbx_seq_one_letter_code
_entity_poly.pdbx_strand_id
1 'polypeptide(L)' 'MSTVTVADAKARLSDLLAQVEAGEEVVITRRGQPVARFR' A
#
# COMPACT_ATOMS: atom_id res chain seq x y z
N MET A 1 -3.37 -5.91 7.17
CA MET A 1 -4.25 -5.11 6.26
C MET A 1 -4.00 -3.62 6.49
N SER A 2 -3.10 -3.04 5.70
CA SER A 2 -2.65 -1.65 5.82
C SER A 2 -3.23 -0.81 4.68
N THR A 3 -3.85 0.32 4.99
CA THR A 3 -4.38 1.24 3.98
C THR A 3 -3.51 2.50 3.93
N VAL A 4 -2.94 2.79 2.77
CA VAL A 4 -2.01 3.92 2.58
C VAL A 4 -2.44 4.77 1.39
N THR A 5 -2.07 6.05 1.39
CA THR A 5 -2.35 6.90 0.23
C THR A 5 -1.33 6.67 -0.87
N VAL A 6 -1.65 7.06 -2.11
CA VAL A 6 -0.69 7.08 -3.22
C VAL A 6 0.54 7.93 -2.90
N ALA A 7 0.40 9.00 -2.09
CA ALA A 7 1.52 9.84 -1.69
C ALA A 7 2.46 9.12 -0.72
N ASP A 8 1.90 8.41 0.27
CA ASP A 8 2.67 7.61 1.23
C ASP A 8 3.34 6.42 0.53
N ALA A 9 2.60 5.73 -0.34
CA ALA A 9 3.15 4.67 -1.18
C ALA A 9 4.26 5.19 -2.09
N LYS A 10 4.09 6.43 -2.61
CA LYS A 10 5.11 7.33 -3.15
C LYS A 10 6.46 7.21 -2.42
N ALA A 11 6.42 7.62 -1.17
CA ALA A 11 7.59 7.85 -0.34
C ALA A 11 8.20 6.58 0.23
N ARG A 12 7.41 5.52 0.41
CA ARG A 12 7.79 4.32 1.19
C ARG A 12 7.51 3.02 0.45
N LEU A 13 7.57 3.05 -0.88
CA LEU A 13 7.19 1.91 -1.71
C LEU A 13 7.96 0.63 -1.35
N SER A 14 9.27 0.77 -1.08
CA SER A 14 10.13 -0.36 -0.69
C SER A 14 9.67 -1.03 0.60
N ASP A 15 9.29 -0.25 1.62
CA ASP A 15 8.79 -0.79 2.90
C ASP A 15 7.46 -1.52 2.71
N LEU A 16 6.56 -0.95 1.89
CA LEU A 16 5.27 -1.55 1.59
C LEU A 16 5.41 -2.84 0.80
N LEU A 17 6.39 -2.92 -0.12
CA LEU A 17 6.71 -4.14 -0.84
C LEU A 17 7.22 -5.22 0.11
N ALA A 18 8.10 -4.88 1.05
CA ALA A 18 8.57 -5.83 2.06
C ALA A 18 7.43 -6.37 2.94
N GLN A 19 6.44 -5.53 3.26
CA GLN A 19 5.22 -5.98 3.95
C GLN A 19 4.44 -6.99 3.12
N VAL A 20 4.19 -6.68 1.84
CA VAL A 20 3.50 -7.59 0.91
C VAL A 20 4.26 -8.91 0.75
N GLU A 21 5.58 -8.87 0.61
CA GLU A 21 6.43 -10.07 0.55
C GLU A 21 6.36 -10.92 1.84
N ALA A 22 6.15 -10.27 2.99
CA ALA A 22 5.90 -10.96 4.26
C ALA A 22 4.47 -11.52 4.38
N GLY A 23 3.60 -11.29 3.39
CA GLY A 23 2.21 -11.76 3.36
C GLY A 23 1.20 -10.78 3.95
N GLU A 24 1.57 -9.52 4.17
CA GLU A 24 0.63 -8.47 4.59
C GLU A 24 -0.17 -7.92 3.40
N GLU A 25 -1.46 -7.71 3.62
CA GLU A 25 -2.33 -7.11 2.62
C GLU A 25 -2.23 -5.57 2.68
N VAL A 26 -1.89 -4.93 1.55
CA VAL A 26 -1.75 -3.47 1.45
C VAL A 26 -2.74 -2.91 0.45
N VAL A 27 -3.54 -1.93 0.87
CA VAL A 27 -4.50 -1.21 0.03
C VAL A 27 -3.99 0.20 -0.22
N ILE A 28 -3.78 0.55 -1.49
CA ILE A 28 -3.45 1.92 -1.89
C ILE A 28 -4.74 2.68 -2.21
N THR A 29 -4.86 3.88 -1.67
CA THR A 29 -5.97 4.80 -1.90
C THR A 29 -5.52 6.10 -2.58
N ARG A 30 -6.36 6.63 -3.47
CA ARG A 30 -6.21 7.97 -4.05
C ARG A 30 -7.46 8.77 -3.72
N ARG A 31 -7.29 9.91 -3.04
CA ARG A 31 -8.41 10.79 -2.61
C ARG A 31 -9.50 10.02 -1.83
N GLY A 32 -9.07 9.10 -0.96
CA GLY A 32 -9.97 8.26 -0.15
C GLY A 32 -10.60 7.07 -0.89
N GLN A 33 -10.36 6.91 -2.20
CA GLN A 33 -10.86 5.77 -2.98
C GLN A 33 -9.77 4.71 -3.15
N PRO A 34 -10.03 3.42 -2.90
CA PRO A 34 -9.07 2.36 -3.15
C PRO A 34 -8.81 2.22 -4.65
N VAL A 35 -7.53 2.21 -5.03
CA VAL A 35 -7.07 2.14 -6.43
C VAL A 35 -6.24 0.89 -6.72
N ALA A 36 -5.60 0.32 -5.70
CA ALA A 36 -4.82 -0.91 -5.84
C ALA A 36 -4.82 -1.69 -4.53
N ARG A 37 -4.62 -3.00 -4.63
CA ARG A 37 -4.51 -3.92 -3.50
C ARG A 37 -3.44 -4.95 -3.81
N PHE A 38 -2.54 -5.15 -2.87
CA PHE A 38 -1.48 -6.14 -2.92
C PHE A 38 -1.73 -7.19 -1.82
N ARG A 39 -1.43 -8.44 -2.14
CA ARG A 39 -1.63 -9.65 -1.33
C ARG A 39 -0.53 -10.65 -1.65
#